data_AF-A0A554LG68-F1
#
_entry.id   AF-A0A554LG68-F1
#
_cell.length_a   1.000
_cell.length_b   1.000
_cell.length_c   1.000
_cell.angle_alpha   90.00
_cell.angle_beta   90.00
_cell.angle_gamma   90.00
#
_symmetry.space_group_name_H-M   'P 1'
#
loop_
_entity.id
_entity.type
_entity.pdbx_description
1 polymer ?
#
loop_
_entity_poly.entity_id
_entity_poly.type
_entity_poly.pdbx_seq_one_letter_code
_entity_poly.pdbx_strand_id
1 'polypeptide(L)' 'MNYYECKHCGFSTDDASVPDCPNCGGFLSENEDEAIARDDVKTMEEMYY' A
#
# COMPACT_ATOMS: atom_id res chain seq x y z
N MET A 1 -6.13 7.72 4.74
CA MET A 1 -4.81 7.32 5.29
C MET A 1 -3.94 7.22 4.07
N ASN A 2 -2.99 8.14 3.89
CA ASN A 2 -2.26 8.28 2.64
C ASN A 2 -1.21 7.16 2.56
N TYR A 3 -1.03 6.58 1.38
CA TYR A 3 0.08 5.68 1.12
C TYR A 3 0.74 6.03 -0.21
N TYR A 4 2.02 5.74 -0.30
CA TYR A 4 2.86 6.07 -1.43
C TYR A 4 3.14 4.81 -2.24
N GLU A 5 2.95 4.87 -3.57
CA GLU A 5 3.15 3.73 -4.46
C GLU A 5 4.16 4.05 -5.56
N CYS A 6 5.06 3.10 -5.82
CA CYS A 6 5.97 3.14 -6.95
C CYS A 6 5.28 2.61 -8.21
N LYS A 7 5.00 3.48 -9.18
CA LYS A 7 4.42 3.07 -10.48
C LYS A 7 5.35 2.21 -11.36
N HIS A 8 6.62 2.10 -11.00
CA HIS A 8 7.59 1.28 -11.75
C HIS A 8 7.65 -0.17 -11.30
N CYS A 9 7.55 -0.44 -9.99
CA CYS A 9 7.71 -1.79 -9.45
C CYS A 9 6.56 -2.28 -8.56
N GLY A 10 5.58 -1.41 -8.26
CA GLY A 10 4.43 -1.74 -7.41
C GLY A 10 4.72 -1.76 -5.91
N PHE A 11 5.88 -1.28 -5.47
CA PHE A 11 6.17 -1.11 -4.04
C PHE A 11 5.25 -0.05 -3.42
N SER A 12 4.59 -0.37 -2.30
CA SER A 12 3.74 0.56 -1.55
C SER A 12 4.23 0.72 -0.12
N THR A 13 4.21 1.94 0.41
CA THR A 13 4.56 2.25 1.81
C THR A 13 3.67 3.37 2.36
N ASP A 14 3.37 3.31 3.64
CA ASP A 14 2.72 4.38 4.41
C ASP A 14 3.71 5.43 4.93
N ASP A 15 5.02 5.24 4.73
CA ASP A 15 6.06 6.16 5.19
C ASP A 15 6.26 7.34 4.21
N ALA A 16 5.77 8.51 4.61
CA ALA A 16 5.91 9.76 3.85
C ALA A 16 7.34 10.30 3.80
N SER A 17 8.27 9.77 4.60
CA SER A 17 9.66 10.22 4.66
C SER A 17 10.50 9.60 3.53
N VAL A 18 9.94 8.65 2.78
CA VAL A 18 10.61 7.92 1.71
C VAL A 18 10.07 8.45 0.36
N PRO A 19 10.71 9.46 -0.25
CA PRO A 19 10.28 9.99 -1.56
C PRO A 19 10.68 9.07 -2.73
N ASP A 20 11.73 8.26 -2.55
CA ASP A 20 12.31 7.39 -3.57
C ASP A 20 12.09 5.91 -3.22
N CYS A 21 11.69 5.11 -4.20
CA CYS A 21 11.45 3.69 -4.01
C CYS A 21 12.76 2.98 -3.64
N PRO A 22 12.83 2.29 -2.48
CA PRO A 22 14.05 1.60 -2.06
C PRO A 22 14.40 0.39 -2.96
N ASN A 23 13.46 -0.09 -3.76
CA ASN A 23 13.64 -1.28 -4.59
C ASN A 23 14.19 -0.96 -5.99
N CYS A 24 13.77 0.16 -6.59
CA CYS A 24 14.16 0.52 -7.96
C CYS A 24 14.68 1.95 -8.13
N GLY A 25 14.65 2.77 -7.07
CA GLY A 25 15.01 4.19 -7.11
C GLY A 25 14.01 5.09 -7.85
N GLY A 26 12.85 4.56 -8.26
CA GLY A 26 11.78 5.34 -8.89
C GLY A 26 10.99 6.16 -7.88
N PHE A 27 10.43 7.29 -8.30
CA PHE A 27 9.66 8.17 -7.41
C PHE A 27 8.38 7.50 -6.89
N LEU A 28 8.07 7.72 -5.62
CA LEU A 28 6.84 7.26 -4.98
C LEU A 28 5.77 8.35 -5.09
N SER A 29 4.60 8.02 -5.66
CA SER A 29 3.48 8.95 -5.74
C SER A 29 2.54 8.75 -4.55
N GLU A 30 2.16 9.84 -3.89
CA GLU A 30 1.08 9.84 -2.90
C GLU A 30 -0.22 9.41 -3.57
N ASN A 31 -0.85 8.37 -3.02
CA ASN A 31 -2.23 8.03 -3.34
C ASN A 31 -3.05 8.31 -2.09
N GLU A 32 -3.95 9.27 -2.23
CA GLU A 32 -4.99 9.57 -1.26
C GLU A 32 -6.10 8.55 -1.45
N ASP A 33 -5.88 7.31 -1.03
CA ASP A 33 -6.98 6.35 -1.05
C ASP A 33 -7.97 6.70 0.05
N GLU A 34 -9.14 7.17 -0.39
CA GLU A 34 -10.38 7.14 0.37
C GLU A 34 -10.69 5.70 0.76
N ALA A 35 -10.10 5.22 1.84
CA ALA A 35 -10.55 4.10 2.65
C ALA A 35 -11.19 2.92 1.87
N ILE A 36 -10.55 2.41 0.81
CA ILE A 36 -10.93 1.09 0.29
C ILE A 36 -10.12 0.05 1.07
N ALA A 37 -10.73 -0.34 2.19
CA ALA A 37 -10.58 -1.58 2.92
C ALA A 37 -9.54 -2.56 2.34
N ARG A 38 -8.34 -2.58 2.93
CA ARG A 38 -7.49 -3.79 2.96
C ARG A 38 -7.73 -4.60 4.25
N ASP A 39 -8.99 -4.65 4.70
CA ASP A 39 -9.46 -5.63 5.69
C ASP A 39 -9.98 -6.92 5.01
N ASP A 40 -9.97 -7.03 3.68
CA ASP A 40 -10.42 -8.24 2.96
C ASP A 40 -9.30 -9.25 2.67
N VAL A 41 -8.27 -9.31 3.52
CA VAL A 41 -7.32 -10.43 3.52
C VAL A 41 -7.07 -10.90 4.95
N LYS A 42 -8.12 -11.30 5.67
CA LYS A 42 -8.05 -12.45 6.57
C LYS A 42 -9.44 -12.95 6.96
N THR A 43 -9.56 -14.28 6.84
CA THR A 43 -10.46 -15.17 7.58
C THR A 43 -11.96 -15.19 7.23
N MET A 44 -12.27 -15.55 5.98
CA MET A 44 -13.49 -16.34 5.67
C MET A 44 -13.44 -17.78 6.26
N GLU A 45 -12.40 -18.13 7.04
CA GLU A 45 -12.21 -19.43 7.69
C GLU A 45 -12.84 -19.52 9.10
N GLU A 46 -13.49 -18.48 9.62
CA GLU A 46 -14.13 -18.51 10.96
C GLU A 46 -15.67 -18.59 10.93
N MET A 47 -16.30 -18.84 9.77
CA MET A 47 -17.77 -19.01 9.69
C MET A 47 -18.24 -20.48 9.74
N TYR A 48 -17.32 -21.44 9.88
CA TYR A 48 -17.62 -22.86 10.02
C TYR A 48 -16.97 -23.42 11.30
N TYR A 49 -17.38 -22.92 12.47
CA TYR A 49 -17.25 -23.67 13.73
C TYR A 49 -18.32 -23.27 14.75
#